data_AF-A0A914PDM5-F1
#
_entry.id   AF-A0A914PDM5-F1
#
_cell.length_a   1.000
_cell.length_b   1.000
_cell.length_c   1.000
_cell.angle_alpha   90.00
_cell.angle_beta   90.00
_cell.angle_gamma   90.00
#
_symmetry.space_group_name_H-M   'P 1'
#
loop_
_entity.id
_entity.type
_entity.pdbx_description
1 polymer ?
#
loop_
_entity_poly.entity_id
_entity_poly.type
_entity_poly.pdbx_seq_one_letter_code
_entity_poly.pdbx_strand_id
1 'polypeptide(L)'
;MPINNIQQPPITTQQQQPGTLSNPAVVPQQQQTILKEDDKMPLFLIKLWNIVEDPSFWDIIRWDESGYSFHILDPYSFCRNVLPQYFKHNNLNSLIRQLNMYGFRKMTPIERTSLARLESDQDHLEFSHPCFVRDHPELLTQIKRKIPTTRRDDGVSAQPSKDLANVLEEVRVLRERQKTMEERMNELVT
;
A
#
# COMPACT_ATOMS: atom_id res chain seq x y z
N MET A 1 -20.26 -35.08 71.76
CA MET A 1 -19.69 -33.73 71.50
C MET A 1 -20.80 -32.85 70.92
N PRO A 2 -20.87 -31.57 71.30
CA PRO A 2 -22.13 -30.88 71.59
C PRO A 2 -22.60 -29.87 70.51
N ILE A 3 -23.93 -29.65 70.50
CA ILE A 3 -24.69 -28.39 70.53
C ILE A 3 -24.22 -27.22 69.63
N ASN A 4 -25.10 -26.78 68.70
CA ASN A 4 -25.60 -25.40 68.69
C ASN A 4 -26.84 -25.23 67.79
N ASN A 5 -27.99 -25.16 68.46
CA ASN A 5 -29.14 -24.34 68.08
C ASN A 5 -28.92 -22.91 68.62
N ILE A 6 -29.74 -21.93 68.22
CA ILE A 6 -29.98 -20.56 68.78
C ILE A 6 -29.90 -19.53 67.63
N GLN A 7 -31.04 -19.18 67.01
CA GLN A 7 -32.00 -18.13 67.41
C GLN A 7 -31.67 -16.78 66.77
N GLN A 8 -32.52 -16.36 65.82
CA GLN A 8 -32.61 -14.96 65.37
C GLN A 8 -33.34 -14.11 66.41
N PRO A 9 -32.98 -12.82 66.54
CA PRO A 9 -33.99 -11.78 66.78
C PRO A 9 -33.70 -10.50 65.93
N PRO A 10 -34.47 -9.40 66.03
CA PRO A 10 -35.65 -9.14 65.21
C PRO A 10 -35.51 -7.92 64.28
N ILE A 11 -36.52 -7.77 63.43
CA ILE A 11 -36.77 -6.70 62.47
C ILE A 11 -36.99 -5.37 63.20
N THR A 12 -36.38 -4.27 62.72
CA THR A 12 -36.81 -2.90 63.05
C THR A 12 -36.93 -2.07 61.78
N THR A 13 -38.14 -1.56 61.59
CA THR A 13 -38.64 -0.69 60.54
C THR A 13 -38.40 0.78 60.89
N GLN A 14 -38.01 1.60 59.91
CA GLN A 14 -38.28 3.05 59.72
C GLN A 14 -37.35 3.56 58.59
N GLN A 15 -37.65 4.49 57.68
CA GLN A 15 -38.84 5.20 57.17
C GLN A 15 -38.40 5.87 55.83
N GLN A 16 -39.33 6.34 54.99
CA GLN A 16 -39.15 6.67 53.55
C GLN A 16 -38.64 8.10 53.18
N GLN A 17 -37.86 8.13 52.07
CA GLN A 17 -37.79 9.10 50.91
C GLN A 17 -37.24 10.54 51.10
N PRO A 18 -36.79 11.27 50.04
CA PRO A 18 -36.91 11.03 48.58
C PRO A 18 -35.62 11.25 47.73
N GLY A 19 -35.63 10.77 46.47
CA GLY A 19 -35.02 11.53 45.38
C GLY A 19 -33.99 10.84 44.48
N THR A 20 -34.19 11.08 43.17
CA THR A 20 -33.25 10.99 42.04
C THR A 20 -33.13 9.65 41.33
N LEU A 21 -33.79 9.62 40.18
CA LEU A 21 -33.49 8.81 39.00
C LEU A 21 -31.98 8.79 38.73
N SER A 22 -31.37 7.61 38.69
CA SER A 22 -30.33 7.30 37.71
C SER A 22 -29.88 5.85 37.88
N ASN A 23 -30.14 5.05 36.84
CA ASN A 23 -29.35 3.85 36.57
C ASN A 23 -27.86 4.23 36.49
N PRO A 24 -26.95 3.40 37.01
CA PRO A 24 -25.65 3.27 36.37
C PRO A 24 -25.28 1.79 36.27
N ALA A 25 -25.70 1.17 35.18
CA ALA A 25 -25.05 -0.04 34.68
C ALA A 25 -24.98 0.03 33.15
N VAL A 26 -24.54 1.18 32.63
CA VAL A 26 -23.87 1.19 31.33
C VAL A 26 -22.41 0.85 31.62
N VAL A 27 -22.12 -0.42 31.40
CA VAL A 27 -20.80 -0.94 31.07
C VAL A 27 -20.03 0.14 30.28
N PRO A 28 -18.81 0.54 30.69
CA PRO A 28 -17.98 1.34 29.80
C PRO A 28 -17.65 0.46 28.60
N GLN A 29 -18.42 0.62 27.52
CA GLN A 29 -17.97 0.23 26.20
C GLN A 29 -16.67 0.99 26.00
N GLN A 30 -15.57 0.25 26.04
CA GLN A 30 -14.24 0.75 25.77
C GLN A 30 -14.32 1.40 24.40
N GLN A 31 -14.48 2.71 24.34
CA GLN A 31 -14.27 3.46 23.13
C GLN A 31 -12.77 3.40 22.91
N GLN A 32 -12.34 2.35 22.23
CA GLN A 32 -11.07 2.22 21.52
C GLN A 32 -10.83 3.56 20.83
N THR A 33 -10.07 4.40 21.51
CA THR A 33 -9.51 5.60 20.94
C THR A 33 -8.70 5.09 19.76
N ILE A 34 -9.07 5.51 18.55
CA ILE A 34 -8.26 5.31 17.36
C ILE A 34 -7.00 6.17 17.62
N LEU A 35 -6.04 5.61 18.35
CA LEU A 35 -4.72 6.19 18.48
C LEU A 35 -4.14 6.14 17.08
N LYS A 36 -3.97 7.32 16.50
CA LYS A 36 -3.32 7.53 15.21
C LYS A 36 -1.98 6.79 15.23
N GLU A 37 -1.87 5.68 14.49
CA GLU A 37 -0.60 4.98 14.24
C GLU A 37 0.36 5.81 13.34
N ASP A 38 0.19 7.13 13.27
CA ASP A 38 0.82 7.98 12.27
C ASP A 38 2.31 8.29 12.56
N ASP A 39 2.79 8.00 13.78
CA ASP A 39 4.16 8.32 14.20
C ASP A 39 5.11 7.13 14.23
N LYS A 40 4.62 5.89 14.04
CA LYS A 40 5.52 4.72 14.05
C LYS A 40 5.97 4.41 12.62
N MET A 41 7.27 4.58 12.38
CA MET A 41 7.90 4.22 11.11
C MET A 41 7.52 2.79 10.69
N PRO A 42 7.00 2.58 9.47
CA PRO A 42 6.59 1.26 9.02
C PRO A 42 7.73 0.24 9.06
N LEU A 43 7.49 -0.91 9.70
CA LEU A 43 8.44 -2.03 9.81
C LEU A 43 9.02 -2.47 8.46
N PHE A 44 8.24 -2.36 7.39
CA PHE A 44 8.70 -2.65 6.03
C PHE A 44 9.90 -1.77 5.63
N LEU A 45 9.82 -0.47 5.89
CA LEU A 45 10.86 0.50 5.51
C LEU A 45 12.12 0.31 6.33
N ILE A 46 11.98 0.04 7.63
CA ILE A 46 13.11 -0.27 8.52
C ILE A 46 13.86 -1.50 8.00
N LYS A 47 13.12 -2.58 7.68
CA LYS A 47 13.71 -3.81 7.15
C LYS A 47 14.40 -3.57 5.81
N LEU A 48 13.74 -2.86 4.90
CA LEU A 48 14.31 -2.55 3.59
C LEU A 48 15.60 -1.74 3.72
N TRP A 49 15.60 -0.70 4.56
CA TRP A 49 16.80 0.11 4.80
C TRP A 49 17.94 -0.74 5.36
N ASN A 50 17.68 -1.56 6.39
CA ASN A 50 18.68 -2.46 6.96
C ASN A 50 19.26 -3.46 5.94
N ILE A 51 18.42 -3.98 5.02
CA ILE A 51 18.88 -4.89 3.98
C ILE A 51 19.82 -4.19 3.00
N VAL A 52 19.49 -2.98 2.57
CA VAL A 52 20.27 -2.23 1.58
C VAL A 52 21.58 -1.71 2.19
N GLU A 53 21.57 -1.41 3.49
CA GLU A 53 22.73 -0.93 4.24
C GLU A 53 23.75 -2.03 4.56
N ASP A 54 23.33 -3.30 4.66
CA ASP A 54 24.20 -4.41 5.05
C ASP A 54 25.24 -4.75 3.96
N PRO A 55 26.55 -4.59 4.23
CA PRO A 55 27.61 -4.94 3.29
C PRO A 55 27.64 -6.40 2.87
N SER A 56 27.08 -7.29 3.69
CA SER A 56 27.01 -8.73 3.41
C SER A 56 26.16 -9.05 2.18
N PHE A 57 25.29 -8.12 1.77
CA PHE A 57 24.39 -8.30 0.63
C PHE A 57 24.76 -7.45 -0.59
N TRP A 58 25.89 -6.73 -0.59
CA TRP A 58 26.21 -5.77 -1.67
C TRP A 58 26.28 -6.36 -3.09
N ASP A 59 26.56 -7.65 -3.23
CA ASP A 59 26.53 -8.36 -4.51
C ASP A 59 25.11 -8.65 -5.02
N ILE A 60 24.12 -8.58 -4.12
CA ILE A 60 22.71 -8.91 -4.37
C ILE A 60 21.85 -7.63 -4.38
N ILE A 61 22.02 -6.78 -3.37
CA ILE A 61 21.29 -5.52 -3.17
C ILE A 61 22.22 -4.49 -2.53
N ARG A 62 22.26 -3.28 -3.07
CA ARG A 62 23.09 -2.19 -2.55
C ARG A 62 22.53 -0.83 -2.91
N TRP A 63 22.99 0.20 -2.19
CA TRP A 63 22.82 1.58 -2.60
C TRP A 63 23.50 1.85 -3.94
N ASP A 64 22.91 2.77 -4.72
CA ASP A 64 23.62 3.45 -5.79
C ASP A 64 24.80 4.28 -5.22
N GLU A 65 25.77 4.61 -6.07
CA GLU A 65 26.94 5.41 -5.69
C GLU A 65 26.52 6.75 -5.06
N SER A 66 25.47 7.39 -5.62
CA SER A 66 24.93 8.66 -5.11
C SER A 66 24.14 8.52 -3.81
N GLY A 67 23.67 7.33 -3.46
CA GLY A 67 22.87 7.06 -2.27
C GLY A 67 21.39 7.47 -2.36
N TYR A 68 20.90 7.93 -3.51
CA TYR A 68 19.49 8.33 -3.70
C TYR A 68 18.58 7.22 -4.25
N SER A 69 19.18 6.11 -4.69
CA SER A 69 18.48 4.92 -5.16
C SER A 69 19.20 3.67 -4.67
N PHE A 70 18.55 2.51 -4.84
CA PHE A 70 19.17 1.23 -4.58
C PHE A 70 18.92 0.27 -5.73
N HIS A 71 19.84 -0.67 -5.89
CA HIS A 71 19.84 -1.69 -6.93
C HIS A 71 19.60 -3.07 -6.33
N ILE A 72 18.79 -3.88 -7.00
CA ILE A 72 18.73 -5.33 -6.83
C ILE A 72 19.41 -5.92 -8.07
N LEU A 73 20.61 -6.43 -7.88
CA LEU A 73 21.50 -6.91 -8.95
C LEU A 73 21.20 -8.36 -9.32
N ASP A 74 20.86 -9.17 -8.31
CA ASP A 74 20.46 -10.57 -8.48
C ASP A 74 19.12 -10.80 -7.77
N PRO A 75 17.99 -10.64 -8.49
CA PRO A 75 16.67 -10.84 -7.92
C PRO A 75 16.43 -12.28 -7.46
N TYR A 76 17.08 -13.26 -8.08
CA TYR A 76 16.93 -14.67 -7.73
C TYR A 76 17.57 -14.95 -6.35
N SER A 77 18.83 -14.56 -6.17
CA SER A 77 19.52 -14.69 -4.89
C SER A 77 18.86 -13.81 -3.81
N PHE A 78 18.39 -12.62 -4.18
CA PHE A 78 17.64 -11.76 -3.27
C PHE A 78 16.39 -12.46 -2.73
N CYS A 79 15.62 -13.11 -3.60
CA CYS A 79 14.44 -13.86 -3.19
C CYS A 79 14.76 -15.06 -2.30
N ARG A 80 15.80 -15.82 -2.64
CA ARG A 80 16.12 -17.07 -1.95
C ARG A 80 16.83 -16.87 -0.62
N ASN A 81 17.76 -15.93 -0.59
CA ASN A 81 18.71 -15.79 0.51
C ASN A 81 18.38 -14.61 1.42
N VAL A 82 17.85 -13.50 0.88
CA VAL A 82 17.64 -12.27 1.66
C VAL A 82 16.21 -12.16 2.17
N LEU A 83 15.21 -12.26 1.28
CA LEU A 83 13.80 -12.08 1.66
C LEU A 83 13.33 -12.94 2.84
N PRO A 84 13.66 -14.25 2.95
CA PRO A 84 13.21 -15.10 4.05
C PRO A 84 13.77 -14.71 5.43
N GLN A 85 14.90 -13.99 5.46
CA GLN A 85 15.51 -13.53 6.71
C GLN A 85 14.75 -12.34 7.31
N TYR A 86 14.14 -11.50 6.46
CA TYR A 86 13.46 -10.27 6.88
C TYR A 86 11.93 -10.33 6.77
N PHE A 87 11.41 -11.15 5.85
CA PHE A 87 9.99 -11.27 5.54
C PHE A 87 9.52 -12.73 5.59
N LYS A 88 8.23 -12.94 5.81
CA LYS A 88 7.62 -14.29 5.87
C LYS A 88 7.35 -14.91 4.49
N HIS A 89 8.05 -14.44 3.45
CA HIS A 89 7.91 -14.89 2.07
C HIS A 89 9.22 -14.65 1.31
N ASN A 90 9.41 -15.35 0.20
CA ASN A 90 10.53 -15.17 -0.73
C ASN A 90 10.09 -14.53 -2.06
N ASN A 91 8.88 -13.97 -2.14
CA ASN A 91 8.32 -13.48 -3.39
C ASN A 91 8.72 -12.01 -3.66
N LEU A 92 9.44 -11.78 -4.77
CA LEU A 92 9.81 -10.44 -5.23
C LEU A 92 8.60 -9.54 -5.48
N ASN A 93 7.51 -10.08 -6.03
CA ASN A 93 6.31 -9.30 -6.34
C ASN A 93 5.66 -8.74 -5.07
N SER A 94 5.76 -9.47 -3.95
CA SER A 94 5.29 -8.97 -2.66
C SER A 94 6.14 -7.79 -2.19
N LEU A 95 7.46 -7.82 -2.39
CA LEU A 95 8.34 -6.67 -2.14
C LEU A 95 7.96 -5.49 -3.06
N ILE A 96 7.88 -5.71 -4.37
CA ILE A 96 7.53 -4.69 -5.36
C ILE A 96 6.18 -4.06 -5.03
N ARG A 97 5.20 -4.86 -4.58
CA ARG A 97 3.91 -4.34 -4.15
C ARG A 97 4.05 -3.40 -2.96
N GLN A 98 4.85 -3.75 -1.96
CA GLN A 98 5.13 -2.88 -0.82
C GLN A 98 5.83 -1.60 -1.26
N LEU A 99 6.89 -1.69 -2.08
CA LEU A 99 7.57 -0.53 -2.68
C LEU A 99 6.57 0.41 -3.36
N ASN A 100 5.69 -0.13 -4.19
CA ASN A 100 4.64 0.64 -4.88
C ASN A 100 3.64 1.29 -3.90
N MET A 101 3.29 0.61 -2.80
CA MET A 101 2.42 1.18 -1.76
C MET A 101 3.09 2.33 -1.01
N TYR A 102 4.41 2.33 -0.91
CA TYR A 102 5.19 3.42 -0.28
C TYR A 102 5.69 4.45 -1.28
N GLY A 103 5.28 4.37 -2.55
CA GLY A 103 5.56 5.39 -3.55
C GLY A 103 6.93 5.32 -4.21
N PHE A 104 7.68 4.23 -4.02
CA PHE A 104 8.93 4.00 -4.74
C PHE A 104 8.68 3.91 -6.23
N ARG A 105 9.63 4.41 -7.02
CA ARG A 105 9.58 4.38 -8.48
C ARG A 105 10.66 3.45 -9.00
N LYS A 106 10.29 2.56 -9.92
CA LYS A 106 11.27 1.78 -10.68
C LYS A 106 11.97 2.73 -11.65
N MET A 107 13.29 2.85 -11.54
CA MET A 107 14.10 3.58 -12.50
C MET A 107 14.26 2.68 -13.74
N THR A 108 13.93 3.22 -14.90
CA THR A 108 14.20 2.57 -16.19
C THR A 108 15.37 3.31 -16.82
N PRO A 109 16.44 2.63 -17.28
CA PRO A 109 17.50 3.29 -18.02
C PRO A 109 16.90 4.03 -19.22
N ILE A 110 16.94 5.37 -19.19
CA ILE A 110 16.26 6.23 -20.18
C ILE A 110 16.98 6.16 -21.55
N GLU A 111 18.22 5.65 -21.61
CA GLU A 111 19.10 5.83 -22.79
C GLU A 111 19.72 4.56 -23.38
N ARG A 112 19.24 3.35 -23.05
CA ARG A 112 19.56 2.19 -23.90
C ARG A 112 18.48 2.06 -24.95
N THR A 113 18.77 2.64 -26.13
CA THR A 113 18.09 2.37 -27.40
C THR A 113 17.58 0.93 -27.41
N SER A 114 16.32 0.72 -27.80
CA SER A 114 15.57 -0.55 -27.77
C SER A 114 16.22 -1.76 -28.47
N LEU A 115 17.46 -1.64 -28.95
CA LEU A 115 18.26 -2.67 -29.61
C LEU A 115 19.34 -3.30 -28.72
N ALA A 116 19.61 -2.78 -27.52
CA ALA A 116 20.69 -3.28 -26.65
C ALA A 116 20.24 -3.70 -25.25
N ARG A 117 19.00 -4.21 -25.10
CA ARG A 117 18.66 -5.00 -23.91
C ARG A 117 19.35 -6.35 -24.02
N LEU A 118 20.60 -6.41 -23.57
CA LEU A 118 21.25 -7.68 -23.27
C LEU A 118 20.39 -8.41 -22.24
N GLU A 119 20.23 -9.73 -22.36
CA GLU A 119 19.37 -10.52 -21.47
C GLU A 119 19.71 -10.30 -19.97
N SER A 120 20.98 -10.01 -19.67
CA SER A 120 21.47 -9.67 -18.32
C SER A 120 20.89 -8.38 -17.72
N ASP A 121 20.35 -7.49 -18.55
CA ASP A 121 19.83 -6.18 -18.16
C ASP A 121 18.35 -6.27 -17.70
N GLN A 122 17.69 -7.42 -17.95
CA GLN A 122 16.35 -7.72 -17.42
C GLN A 122 16.38 -8.04 -15.92
N ASP A 123 17.52 -8.54 -15.42
CA ASP A 123 17.66 -9.00 -14.05
C ASP A 123 18.11 -7.88 -13.09
N HIS A 124 18.54 -6.72 -13.60
CA HIS A 124 18.89 -5.58 -12.76
C HIS A 124 17.69 -4.67 -12.51
N LEU A 125 17.36 -4.43 -11.25
CA LEU A 125 16.25 -3.56 -10.85
C LEU A 125 16.77 -2.39 -10.04
N GLU A 126 16.35 -1.17 -10.38
CA GLU A 126 16.66 0.01 -9.60
C GLU A 126 15.37 0.68 -9.11
N PHE A 127 15.37 1.09 -7.84
CA PHE A 127 14.25 1.81 -7.23
C PHE A 127 14.74 3.05 -6.50
N SER A 128 13.96 4.13 -6.61
CA SER A 128 14.23 5.39 -5.92
C SER A 128 13.00 5.90 -5.18
N HIS A 129 13.24 6.64 -4.10
CA HIS A 129 12.23 7.42 -3.40
C HIS A 129 12.89 8.65 -2.76
N PRO A 130 12.31 9.87 -2.87
CA PRO A 130 12.94 11.10 -2.38
C PRO A 130 13.36 11.09 -0.90
N CYS A 131 12.58 10.40 -0.06
CA CYS A 131 12.85 10.27 1.38
C CYS A 131 13.47 8.92 1.78
N PHE A 132 13.98 8.14 0.83
CA PHE A 132 14.72 6.90 1.09
C PHE A 132 16.16 7.09 0.60
N VAL A 133 17.01 7.62 1.47
CA VAL A 133 18.38 8.06 1.14
C VAL A 133 19.37 7.37 2.08
N ARG A 134 20.53 6.98 1.55
CA ARG A 134 21.65 6.42 2.34
C ARG A 134 22.04 7.38 3.47
N ASP A 135 22.40 6.83 4.62
CA ASP A 135 22.81 7.57 5.82
C ASP A 135 21.74 8.46 6.48
N HIS A 136 20.52 8.54 5.92
CA HIS A 136 19.43 9.39 6.42
C HIS A 136 18.16 8.60 6.81
N PRO A 137 18.24 7.70 7.81
CA PRO A 137 17.10 6.88 8.24
C PRO A 137 15.95 7.71 8.83
N GLU A 138 16.18 8.93 9.31
CA GLU A 138 15.16 9.84 9.81
C GLU A 138 14.12 10.20 8.73
N LEU A 139 14.53 10.22 7.46
CA LEU A 139 13.65 10.53 6.33
C LEU A 139 12.60 9.44 6.08
N LEU A 140 12.83 8.21 6.56
CA LEU A 140 11.88 7.11 6.45
C LEU A 140 10.53 7.40 7.13
N THR A 141 10.51 8.28 8.14
CA THR A 141 9.28 8.73 8.81
C THR A 141 8.35 9.53 7.89
N GLN A 142 8.90 10.14 6.84
CA GLN A 142 8.16 10.94 5.86
C GLN A 142 7.54 10.07 4.77
N ILE A 143 7.93 8.79 4.66
CA ILE A 143 7.39 7.87 3.66
C ILE A 143 6.04 7.32 4.16
N LYS A 144 4.95 7.87 3.62
CA LYS A 144 3.58 7.45 3.97
C LYS A 144 3.04 6.41 3.01
N ARG A 145 2.33 5.42 3.56
CA ARG A 145 1.68 4.38 2.77
C ARG A 145 0.51 4.97 1.99
N LYS A 146 0.49 4.75 0.68
CA LYS A 146 -0.67 5.03 -0.19
C LYS A 146 -1.77 4.02 0.16
N ILE A 147 -2.80 4.49 0.84
CA ILE A 147 -4.03 3.73 1.04
C ILE A 147 -4.78 3.78 -0.29
N PRO A 148 -5.05 2.64 -0.95
CA PRO A 148 -6.00 2.64 -2.05
C PRO A 148 -7.31 3.14 -1.45
N THR A 149 -7.79 4.30 -1.88
CA THR A 149 -9.13 4.73 -1.51
C THR A 149 -10.06 3.63 -2.01
N THR A 150 -10.61 2.84 -1.08
CA THR A 150 -11.85 2.15 -1.39
C THR A 150 -12.78 3.28 -1.75
N ARG A 151 -13.17 3.35 -3.02
CA ARG A 151 -14.33 4.16 -3.38
C ARG A 151 -15.47 3.55 -2.57
N ARG A 152 -15.78 4.17 -1.42
CA ARG A 152 -17.15 4.14 -0.94
C ARG A 152 -17.93 4.77 -2.08
N ASP A 153 -18.76 3.95 -2.70
CA ASP A 153 -19.75 4.32 -3.69
C ASP A 153 -20.74 5.29 -3.02
N ASP A 154 -20.35 6.55 -2.93
CA ASP A 154 -21.28 7.65 -2.78
C ASP A 154 -21.42 8.25 -4.19
N GLY A 155 -22.59 8.01 -4.78
CA GLY A 155 -22.89 8.21 -6.18
C GLY A 155 -22.38 9.53 -6.74
N VAL A 156 -21.36 9.45 -7.60
CA VAL A 156 -21.02 10.49 -8.56
C VAL A 156 -20.99 9.84 -9.94
N SER A 157 -22.05 10.15 -10.68
CA SER A 157 -22.26 10.00 -12.12
C SER A 157 -21.05 9.52 -12.93
N ALA A 158 -21.22 8.35 -13.56
CA ALA A 158 -20.44 7.95 -14.72
C ALA A 158 -20.66 8.97 -15.86
N GLN A 159 -19.80 9.98 -15.93
CA GLN A 159 -19.61 10.76 -17.14
C GLN A 159 -18.30 10.27 -17.77
N PRO A 160 -18.31 9.83 -19.05
CA PRO A 160 -17.07 9.60 -19.77
C PRO A 160 -16.29 10.91 -19.78
N SER A 161 -14.97 10.85 -19.57
CA SER A 161 -14.11 12.02 -19.74
C SER A 161 -14.39 12.63 -21.12
N LYS A 162 -14.45 13.96 -21.20
CA LYS A 162 -14.67 14.68 -22.47
C LYS A 162 -13.70 14.20 -23.55
N ASP A 163 -12.48 13.84 -23.15
CA ASP A 163 -11.46 13.30 -24.03
C ASP A 163 -11.86 11.97 -24.67
N LEU A 164 -12.47 11.05 -23.92
CA LEU A 164 -12.89 9.75 -24.46
C LEU A 164 -14.11 9.90 -25.38
N ALA A 165 -15.03 10.81 -25.06
CA ALA A 165 -16.17 11.12 -25.91
C ALA A 165 -15.72 11.71 -27.26
N ASN A 166 -14.74 12.62 -27.24
CA ASN A 166 -14.18 13.21 -28.46
C ASN A 166 -13.48 12.16 -29.33
N VAL A 167 -12.68 11.27 -28.72
CA VAL A 167 -12.00 10.19 -29.45
C VAL A 167 -13.00 9.21 -30.08
N LEU A 168 -14.09 8.87 -29.36
CA LEU A 168 -15.12 7.98 -29.89
C LEU A 168 -15.85 8.59 -31.10
N GLU A 169 -16.11 9.90 -31.07
CA GLU A 169 -16.73 10.59 -32.19
C GLU A 169 -15.79 10.67 -33.40
N GLU A 170 -14.51 10.96 -33.16
CA GLU A 170 -13.50 10.99 -34.21
C GLU A 170 -13.34 9.61 -34.88
N VAL A 171 -13.36 8.53 -34.10
CA VAL A 171 -13.33 7.15 -34.65
C VAL A 171 -14.58 6.82 -35.46
N ARG A 172 -15.76 7.34 -35.08
CA ARG A 172 -16.99 7.16 -35.87
C ARG A 172 -16.89 7.87 -37.21
N VAL A 173 -16.48 9.14 -37.20
CA VAL A 173 -16.31 9.95 -38.42
C VAL A 173 -15.27 9.33 -39.35
N LEU A 174 -14.15 8.83 -38.81
CA LEU A 174 -13.12 8.15 -39.60
C LEU A 174 -13.64 6.88 -40.28
N ARG A 175 -14.44 6.07 -39.57
CA ARG A 175 -15.06 4.86 -40.14
C ARG A 175 -16.04 5.18 -41.27
N GLU A 176 -16.84 6.23 -41.12
CA GLU A 176 -17.80 6.64 -42.14
C GLU A 176 -17.09 7.18 -43.40
N ARG A 177 -16.03 7.99 -43.21
CA ARG A 177 -15.17 8.43 -44.30
C ARG A 177 -14.50 7.25 -45.02
N GLN A 178 -14.08 6.24 -44.28
CA GLN A 178 -13.47 5.03 -44.83
C GLN A 178 -14.49 4.25 -45.70
N LYS A 179 -15.73 4.11 -45.22
CA LYS A 179 -16.82 3.47 -45.97
C LYS A 179 -17.16 4.22 -47.26
N THR A 180 -17.26 5.55 -47.22
CA THR A 180 -17.50 6.35 -48.43
C THR A 180 -16.35 6.25 -49.42
N MET A 181 -15.11 6.14 -48.93
CA MET A 181 -13.93 5.96 -49.79
C MET A 181 -13.92 4.56 -50.43
N GLU A 182 -14.32 3.53 -49.70
CA GLU A 182 -14.50 2.17 -50.22
C GLU A 182 -15.59 2.11 -51.30
N GLU A 183 -16.74 2.75 -51.08
CA GLU A 183 -17.83 2.85 -52.06
C GLU A 183 -17.36 3.54 -53.35
N ARG A 184 -16.67 4.69 -53.23
CA ARG A 184 -16.09 5.39 -54.38
C ARG A 184 -15.03 4.58 -55.11
N MET A 185 -14.21 3.81 -54.38
CA MET A 185 -13.20 2.96 -54.98
C MET A 185 -13.83 1.79 -55.75
N ASN A 186 -14.95 1.26 -55.28
CA ASN A 186 -15.66 0.17 -55.93
C ASN A 186 -16.38 0.62 -57.23
N GLU A 187 -16.85 1.87 -57.28
CA GLU A 187 -17.43 2.48 -58.48
C GLU A 187 -16.40 2.77 -59.59
N LEU A 188 -15.12 2.98 -59.23
CA LEU A 188 -14.03 3.24 -60.19
C LEU A 188 -13.45 1.97 -60.84
N VAL A 189 -13.82 0.79 -60.33
CA VAL A 189 -13.31 -0.52 -60.77
C VAL A 189 -14.37 -1.32 -61.56
N THR A 190 -15.55 -0.73 -61.82
CA THR A 190 -16.62 -1.29 -62.67
C THR A 190 -16.75 -0.50 -63.97
#